data_AF-A0A5S3N4A3-F1
#
_entry.id   AF-A0A5S3N4A3-F1
#
_cell.length_a   1.000
_cell.length_b   1.000
_cell.length_c   1.000
_cell.angle_alpha   90.00
_cell.angle_beta   90.00
_cell.angle_gamma   90.00
#
_symmetry.space_group_name_H-M   'P 1'
#
loop_
_entity.id
_entity.type
_entity.pdbx_description
1 polymer ?
#
loop_
_entity_poly.entity_id
_entity_poly.type
_entity_poly.pdbx_seq_one_letter_code
_entity_poly.pdbx_strand_id
1 'polypeptide(L)'
;MLNLAKENASEIKNLDEVLFAIWFHDIIYKARSKKNEARSAKFAKKNLQKHLFKELDIHKISQLILSTKKHKIIIDDDLDNAFLLDFDLCILGQNWKVYEAYTQKIRKEYKLYPDFLYVPARKKVLQDFLNREKLFFTEKYQQLFEAKARENIQKEINLYS
;
A
#
# COMPACT_ATOMS: atom_id res chain seq x y z
N MET A 1 -5.50 -6.94 -3.90
CA MET A 1 -4.40 -7.59 -3.17
C MET A 1 -4.55 -9.10 -3.09
N LEU A 2 -5.57 -9.69 -2.43
CA LEU A 2 -5.66 -11.16 -2.26
C LEU A 2 -5.64 -11.95 -3.58
N ASN A 3 -6.34 -11.49 -4.63
CA ASN A 3 -6.28 -12.14 -5.94
C ASN A 3 -4.89 -12.02 -6.58
N LEU A 4 -4.24 -10.85 -6.47
CA LEU A 4 -2.87 -10.65 -6.94
C LEU A 4 -1.90 -11.58 -6.23
N ALA A 5 -2.01 -11.76 -4.91
CA ALA A 5 -1.18 -12.70 -4.17
C ALA A 5 -1.36 -14.15 -4.67
N LYS A 6 -2.58 -14.56 -4.99
CA LYS A 6 -2.85 -15.89 -5.57
C LYS A 6 -2.28 -16.04 -6.98
N GLU A 7 -2.40 -15.02 -7.82
CA GLU A 7 -1.84 -15.01 -9.18
C GLU A 7 -0.30 -15.04 -9.20
N ASN A 8 0.34 -14.57 -8.13
CA ASN A 8 1.80 -14.51 -7.98
C ASN A 8 2.31 -15.57 -6.98
N ALA A 9 1.49 -16.56 -6.62
CA ALA A 9 1.79 -17.53 -5.56
C ALA A 9 3.09 -18.32 -5.79
N SER A 10 3.46 -18.58 -7.05
CA SER A 10 4.71 -19.28 -7.40
C SER A 10 5.96 -18.42 -7.21
N GLU A 11 5.83 -17.09 -7.14
CA GLU A 11 6.93 -16.13 -7.01
C GLU A 11 7.08 -15.63 -5.55
N ILE A 12 6.05 -15.84 -4.72
CA ILE A 12 6.01 -15.48 -3.30
C ILE A 12 6.53 -16.66 -2.47
N LYS A 13 7.53 -16.41 -1.63
CA LYS A 13 8.18 -17.47 -0.84
C LYS A 13 7.34 -17.84 0.37
N ASN A 14 6.81 -16.85 1.09
CA ASN A 14 6.02 -17.06 2.31
C ASN A 14 4.58 -16.56 2.06
N LEU A 15 3.82 -17.33 1.27
CA LEU A 15 2.51 -16.91 0.77
C LEU A 15 1.52 -16.62 1.90
N ASP A 16 1.49 -17.47 2.93
CA ASP A 16 0.56 -17.28 4.05
C ASP A 16 0.89 -16.00 4.83
N GLU A 17 2.16 -15.72 5.07
CA GLU A 17 2.63 -14.48 5.70
C GLU A 17 2.19 -13.25 4.90
N VAL A 18 2.33 -13.28 3.56
CA VAL A 18 1.86 -12.21 2.69
C VAL A 18 0.34 -12.09 2.75
N LEU A 19 -0.40 -13.19 2.72
CA LEU A 19 -1.87 -13.18 2.81
C LEU A 19 -2.36 -12.60 4.15
N PHE A 20 -1.71 -12.94 5.26
CA PHE A 20 -2.01 -12.36 6.56
C PHE A 20 -1.64 -10.88 6.63
N ALA A 21 -0.49 -10.49 6.06
CA ALA A 21 -0.12 -9.08 5.99
C ALA A 21 -1.15 -8.27 5.18
N ILE A 22 -1.62 -8.80 4.03
CA ILE A 22 -2.70 -8.20 3.24
C ILE A 22 -3.96 -8.02 4.09
N TRP A 23 -4.36 -9.05 4.82
CA TRP A 23 -5.57 -8.99 5.66
C TRP A 23 -5.47 -7.97 6.79
N PHE A 24 -4.30 -7.81 7.39
CA PHE A 24 -4.13 -7.03 8.59
C PHE A 24 -3.61 -5.61 8.38
N HIS A 25 -2.96 -5.27 7.25
CA HIS A 25 -2.18 -4.03 7.15
C HIS A 25 -2.98 -2.76 7.47
N ASP A 26 -4.25 -2.70 7.04
CA ASP A 26 -5.17 -1.58 7.28
C ASP A 26 -6.32 -1.89 8.24
N ILE A 27 -6.24 -2.97 9.03
CA ILE A 27 -7.30 -3.34 9.98
C ILE A 27 -7.59 -2.25 11.02
N ILE A 28 -6.57 -1.49 11.41
CA ILE A 28 -6.72 -0.29 12.23
C ILE A 28 -6.53 0.95 11.35
N TYR A 29 -7.64 1.47 10.80
CA TYR A 29 -7.62 2.69 10.00
C TYR A 29 -8.24 3.87 10.73
N LYS A 30 -7.44 4.92 10.93
CA LYS A 30 -7.90 6.25 11.37
C LYS A 30 -7.23 7.28 10.46
N ALA A 31 -7.98 7.92 9.56
CA ALA A 31 -7.44 8.80 8.51
C ALA A 31 -6.38 9.81 8.98
N ARG A 32 -6.45 10.28 10.23
CA ARG A 32 -5.54 11.31 10.79
C ARG A 32 -4.34 10.76 11.56
N SER A 33 -4.17 9.46 11.65
CA SER A 33 -3.23 8.82 12.56
C SER A 33 -2.04 8.22 11.81
N LYS A 34 -0.84 8.74 12.07
CA LYS A 34 0.44 8.16 11.60
C LYS A 34 0.84 6.86 12.31
N LYS A 35 -0.08 6.25 13.05
CA LYS A 35 0.11 5.06 13.89
C LYS A 35 -0.73 3.88 13.42
N ASN A 36 -1.42 3.98 12.28
CA ASN A 36 -2.36 2.97 11.80
C ASN A 36 -1.65 1.64 11.56
N GLU A 37 -0.63 1.64 10.73
CA GLU A 37 0.13 0.46 10.32
C GLU A 37 0.85 -0.16 11.53
N ALA A 38 1.41 0.67 12.42
CA ALA A 38 2.02 0.19 13.66
C ALA A 38 1.01 -0.46 14.62
N ARG A 39 -0.23 0.06 14.67
CA ARG A 39 -1.31 -0.52 15.47
C ARG A 39 -1.85 -1.79 14.81
N SER A 40 -1.98 -1.81 13.49
CA SER A 40 -2.34 -2.98 12.68
C SER A 40 -1.33 -4.11 12.88
N ALA A 41 -0.03 -3.84 12.78
CA ALA A 41 1.03 -4.82 13.05
C ALA A 41 0.96 -5.37 14.48
N LYS A 42 0.78 -4.47 15.48
CA LYS A 42 0.60 -4.89 16.88
C LYS A 42 -0.66 -5.75 17.07
N PHE A 43 -1.75 -5.41 16.38
CA PHE A 43 -2.99 -6.17 16.40
C PHE A 43 -2.80 -7.55 15.77
N ALA A 44 -2.18 -7.62 14.59
CA ALA A 44 -1.87 -8.87 13.90
C ALA A 44 -1.04 -9.80 14.78
N LYS A 45 0.09 -9.29 15.31
CA LYS A 45 0.96 -10.05 16.22
C LYS A 45 0.19 -10.61 17.41
N LYS A 46 -0.60 -9.79 18.09
CA LYS A 46 -1.39 -10.22 19.27
C LYS A 46 -2.42 -11.28 18.92
N ASN A 47 -3.08 -11.20 17.77
CA ASN A 47 -4.12 -12.16 17.39
C ASN A 47 -3.52 -13.47 16.88
N LEU A 48 -2.50 -13.41 16.02
CA LEU A 48 -1.84 -14.61 15.49
C LEU A 48 -1.16 -15.43 16.59
N GLN A 49 -0.53 -14.78 17.58
CA GLN A 49 0.06 -15.48 18.72
C GLN A 49 -0.96 -16.25 19.57
N LYS A 50 -2.22 -15.81 19.64
CA LYS A 50 -3.28 -16.50 20.41
C LYS A 50 -3.73 -17.81 19.78
N HIS A 51 -3.60 -17.92 18.46
CA HIS A 51 -4.13 -19.05 17.70
C HIS A 51 -3.08 -20.14 17.43
N LEU A 52 -1.88 -20.03 18.03
CA LEU A 52 -0.81 -21.04 17.99
C LEU A 52 -0.42 -21.49 16.56
N PHE A 53 -0.39 -20.56 15.61
CA PHE A 53 0.17 -20.81 14.28
C PHE A 53 1.70 -20.99 14.41
N LYS A 54 2.14 -22.21 14.69
CA LYS A 54 3.56 -22.53 14.96
C LYS A 54 4.46 -22.39 13.73
N GLU A 55 3.88 -22.45 12.53
CA GLU A 55 4.61 -22.43 11.27
C GLU A 55 4.76 -21.03 10.68
N LEU A 56 3.96 -20.04 11.13
CA LEU A 56 4.00 -18.69 10.59
C LEU A 56 5.11 -17.84 11.21
N ASP A 57 5.84 -17.11 10.38
CA ASP A 57 6.71 -16.04 10.86
C ASP A 57 5.90 -14.77 11.17
N ILE A 58 5.40 -14.69 12.40
CA ILE A 58 4.65 -13.53 12.92
C ILE A 58 5.49 -12.25 12.91
N HIS A 59 6.82 -12.35 13.03
CA HIS A 59 7.69 -11.18 12.93
C HIS A 59 7.72 -10.67 11.49
N LYS A 60 7.88 -11.55 10.50
CA LYS A 60 7.80 -11.18 9.07
C LYS A 60 6.46 -10.54 8.74
N ILE A 61 5.33 -11.11 9.15
CA ILE A 61 3.99 -10.51 8.97
C ILE A 61 3.94 -9.08 9.54
N SER A 62 4.48 -8.89 10.74
CA SER A 62 4.49 -7.57 11.39
C SER A 62 5.34 -6.56 10.61
N GLN A 63 6.51 -6.97 10.11
CA GLN A 63 7.38 -6.12 9.30
C GLN A 63 6.77 -5.79 7.94
N LEU A 64 6.16 -6.79 7.30
CA LEU A 64 5.40 -6.62 6.05
C LEU A 64 4.33 -5.54 6.21
N ILE A 65 3.52 -5.59 7.27
CA ILE A 65 2.52 -4.55 7.57
C ILE A 65 3.20 -3.19 7.83
N LEU A 66 4.29 -3.14 8.59
CA LEU A 66 4.98 -1.89 8.88
C LEU A 66 5.56 -1.22 7.62
N SER A 67 5.94 -2.02 6.62
CA SER A 67 6.53 -1.56 5.37
C SER A 67 5.57 -0.69 4.54
N THR A 68 4.25 -0.96 4.62
CA THR A 68 3.20 -0.23 3.86
C THR A 68 3.10 1.23 4.28
N LYS A 69 3.44 1.57 5.53
CA LYS A 69 3.38 2.94 6.06
C LYS A 69 4.11 3.98 5.19
N LYS A 70 5.29 3.63 4.70
CA LYS A 70 6.09 4.49 3.81
C LYS A 70 6.19 3.93 2.41
N HIS A 71 5.60 2.76 2.17
CA HIS A 71 5.77 1.95 0.98
C HIS A 71 7.25 1.82 0.64
N LYS A 72 8.03 1.21 1.54
CA LYS A 72 9.47 0.97 1.36
C LYS A 72 9.80 -0.45 1.77
N ILE A 73 10.65 -1.10 1.00
CA ILE A 73 11.23 -2.39 1.37
C ILE A 73 12.03 -2.19 2.67
N ILE A 74 11.70 -3.00 3.68
CA ILE A 74 12.44 -3.07 4.95
C ILE A 74 12.87 -4.50 5.27
N ILE A 75 12.39 -5.47 4.50
CA ILE A 75 12.81 -6.87 4.51
C ILE A 75 13.29 -7.19 3.09
N ASP A 76 14.56 -7.54 2.96
CA ASP A 76 15.23 -7.76 1.66
C ASP A 76 15.83 -9.17 1.57
N ASP A 77 15.14 -10.13 2.20
CA ASP A 77 15.50 -11.56 2.19
C ASP A 77 14.90 -12.30 0.99
N ASP A 78 13.75 -11.84 0.50
CA ASP A 78 13.02 -12.33 -0.67
C ASP A 78 12.10 -11.25 -1.26
N LEU A 79 11.29 -11.62 -2.27
CA LEU A 79 10.40 -10.70 -2.98
C LEU A 79 9.07 -10.44 -2.26
N ASP A 80 8.80 -11.05 -1.10
CA ASP A 80 7.50 -10.98 -0.44
C ASP A 80 7.15 -9.54 -0.05
N ASN A 81 8.13 -8.78 0.45
CA ASN A 81 7.91 -7.37 0.76
C ASN A 81 7.64 -6.56 -0.50
N ALA A 82 8.38 -6.80 -1.58
CA ALA A 82 8.20 -6.12 -2.86
C ALA A 82 6.78 -6.36 -3.42
N PHE A 83 6.33 -7.62 -3.45
CA PHE A 83 5.00 -7.99 -3.91
C PHE A 83 3.89 -7.35 -3.07
N LEU A 84 3.99 -7.38 -1.74
CA LEU A 84 2.98 -6.74 -0.88
C LEU A 84 2.83 -5.25 -1.20
N LEU A 85 3.95 -4.54 -1.34
CA LEU A 85 3.95 -3.11 -1.64
C LEU A 85 3.42 -2.82 -3.05
N ASP A 86 3.78 -3.64 -4.03
CA ASP A 86 3.24 -3.53 -5.39
C ASP A 86 1.73 -3.72 -5.40
N PHE A 87 1.22 -4.71 -4.67
CA PHE A 87 -0.22 -4.97 -4.59
C PHE A 87 -0.99 -3.81 -3.96
N ASP A 88 -0.39 -3.13 -2.98
CA ASP A 88 -0.97 -1.96 -2.30
C ASP A 88 -0.99 -0.74 -3.23
N LEU A 89 0.10 -0.54 -3.97
CA LEU A 89 0.28 0.57 -4.90
C LEU A 89 -0.42 0.39 -6.26
N CYS A 90 -0.92 -0.81 -6.57
CA CYS A 90 -1.59 -1.14 -7.84
C CYS A 90 -2.72 -0.17 -8.21
N ILE A 91 -3.40 0.41 -7.22
CA ILE A 91 -4.47 1.39 -7.45
C ILE A 91 -3.97 2.57 -8.27
N LEU A 92 -2.70 2.97 -8.09
CA LEU A 92 -2.09 4.09 -8.80
C LEU A 92 -2.04 3.85 -10.31
N GLY A 93 -1.74 2.61 -10.73
CA GLY A 93 -1.59 2.24 -12.14
C GLY A 93 -2.89 1.80 -12.82
N GLN A 94 -4.04 1.86 -12.16
CA GLN A 94 -5.31 1.47 -12.78
C GLN A 94 -5.73 2.41 -13.91
N ASN A 95 -6.72 2.01 -14.70
CA ASN A 95 -7.32 2.94 -15.67
C ASN A 95 -7.88 4.20 -14.97
N TRP A 96 -7.92 5.32 -15.70
CA TRP A 96 -8.29 6.62 -15.12
C TRP A 96 -9.62 6.61 -14.36
N LYS A 97 -10.64 5.90 -14.87
CA LYS A 97 -11.97 5.86 -14.23
C LYS A 97 -11.90 5.22 -12.84
N VAL A 98 -11.11 4.16 -12.67
CA VAL A 98 -10.90 3.50 -11.38
C VAL A 98 -10.07 4.38 -10.45
N TYR A 99 -9.00 4.99 -10.96
CA TYR A 99 -8.16 5.90 -10.20
C TYR A 99 -8.94 7.14 -9.71
N GLU A 100 -9.72 7.78 -10.58
CA GLU A 100 -10.56 8.94 -10.26
C GLU A 100 -11.62 8.60 -9.19
N ALA A 101 -12.25 7.43 -9.28
CA ALA A 101 -13.17 6.98 -8.23
C ALA A 101 -12.45 6.80 -6.88
N TYR A 102 -11.19 6.35 -6.90
CA TYR A 102 -10.34 6.29 -5.71
C TYR A 102 -10.02 7.68 -5.16
N THR A 103 -9.60 8.65 -5.99
CA THR A 103 -9.29 10.02 -5.52
C THR A 103 -10.52 10.73 -4.92
N GLN A 104 -11.70 10.50 -5.49
CA GLN A 104 -12.96 11.02 -4.95
C GLN A 104 -13.30 10.43 -3.57
N LYS A 105 -13.02 9.13 -3.34
CA LYS A 105 -13.18 8.51 -2.01
C LYS A 105 -12.22 9.15 -1.00
N ILE A 106 -10.95 9.34 -1.37
CA ILE A 106 -9.99 10.06 -0.53
C ILE A 106 -10.49 11.48 -0.22
N ARG A 107 -10.98 12.24 -1.22
CA ARG A 107 -11.52 13.59 -0.97
C ARG A 107 -12.69 13.57 0.03
N LYS A 108 -13.59 12.57 -0.06
CA LYS A 108 -14.71 12.38 0.88
C LYS A 108 -14.25 12.05 2.30
N GLU A 109 -13.22 11.21 2.46
CA GLU A 109 -12.64 10.90 3.78
C GLU A 109 -12.08 12.15 4.48
N TYR A 110 -11.50 13.07 3.70
CA TYR A 110 -10.94 14.33 4.17
C TYR A 110 -11.91 15.52 4.03
N LYS A 111 -13.22 15.28 3.89
CA LYS A 111 -14.24 16.34 3.71
C LYS A 111 -14.24 17.43 4.79
N LEU A 112 -13.78 17.10 6.00
CA LEU A 112 -13.69 18.03 7.12
C LEU A 112 -12.58 19.08 6.95
N TYR A 113 -11.64 18.86 6.03
CA TYR A 113 -10.61 19.84 5.70
C TYR A 113 -11.04 20.67 4.49
N PRO A 114 -10.97 22.01 4.59
CA PRO A 114 -11.21 22.90 3.46
C PRO A 114 -10.10 22.72 2.41
N ASP A 115 -10.42 23.08 1.17
CA ASP A 115 -9.54 22.82 0.03
C ASP A 115 -8.16 23.49 0.17
N PHE A 116 -8.07 24.69 0.76
CA PHE A 116 -6.80 25.37 0.97
C PHE A 116 -5.83 24.63 1.92
N LEU A 117 -6.33 23.71 2.76
CA LEU A 117 -5.48 22.81 3.57
C LEU A 117 -5.29 21.44 2.91
N TYR A 118 -6.35 20.89 2.32
CA TYR A 118 -6.32 19.57 1.72
C TYR A 118 -5.45 19.52 0.46
N VAL A 119 -5.63 20.48 -0.46
CA VAL A 119 -4.98 20.48 -1.78
C VAL A 119 -3.45 20.52 -1.67
N PRO A 120 -2.82 21.44 -0.92
CA PRO A 120 -1.36 21.45 -0.78
C PRO A 120 -0.81 20.16 -0.15
N ALA A 121 -1.51 19.63 0.86
CA ALA A 121 -1.11 18.39 1.52
C ALA A 121 -1.20 17.18 0.60
N ARG A 122 -2.28 17.08 -0.20
CA ARG A 122 -2.46 15.99 -1.18
C ARG A 122 -1.45 16.10 -2.31
N LYS A 123 -1.25 17.29 -2.89
CA LYS A 123 -0.21 17.52 -3.91
C LYS A 123 1.17 17.10 -3.41
N LYS A 124 1.51 17.42 -2.15
CA LYS A 124 2.79 17.01 -1.56
C LYS A 124 2.96 15.49 -1.54
N VAL A 125 1.97 14.73 -1.10
CA VAL A 125 2.03 13.25 -1.10
C VAL A 125 2.21 12.70 -2.51
N LEU A 126 1.47 13.24 -3.48
CA LEU A 126 1.55 12.83 -4.88
C LEU A 126 2.92 13.16 -5.51
N GLN A 127 3.46 14.34 -5.19
CA GLN A 127 4.79 14.74 -5.65
C GLN A 127 5.89 13.87 -5.02
N ASP A 128 5.76 13.50 -3.74
CA ASP A 128 6.67 12.58 -3.06
C ASP A 128 6.69 11.19 -3.75
N PHE A 129 5.59 10.76 -4.37
CA PHE A 129 5.57 9.57 -5.22
C PHE A 129 6.28 9.81 -6.56
N LEU A 130 5.96 10.89 -7.28
CA LEU A 130 6.59 11.19 -8.58
C LEU A 130 8.12 11.33 -8.50
N ASN A 131 8.63 11.81 -7.36
CA ASN A 131 10.06 11.98 -7.10
C ASN A 131 10.81 10.65 -6.84
N ARG A 132 10.10 9.52 -6.70
CA ARG A 132 10.76 8.20 -6.60
C ARG A 132 11.28 7.80 -7.97
N GLU A 133 12.43 7.13 -8.01
CA GLU A 133 12.96 6.52 -9.24
C GLU A 133 11.98 5.48 -9.80
N LYS A 134 11.43 4.64 -8.91
CA LYS A 134 10.44 3.61 -9.24
C LYS A 134 9.29 3.67 -8.24
N LEU A 135 8.06 3.55 -8.72
CA LEU A 135 6.86 3.44 -7.89
C LEU A 135 6.63 1.98 -7.47
N PHE A 136 6.87 1.05 -8.40
CA PHE A 136 6.75 -0.38 -8.18
C PHE A 136 8.11 -1.06 -8.02
N PHE A 137 8.16 -2.15 -7.26
CA PHE A 137 9.38 -2.81 -6.81
C PHE A 137 9.77 -4.00 -7.70
N THR A 138 8.80 -4.83 -8.10
CA THR A 138 9.03 -5.94 -9.02
C THR A 138 9.02 -5.48 -10.47
N GLU A 139 9.84 -6.12 -11.32
CA GLU A 139 9.91 -5.79 -12.75
C GLU A 139 8.55 -5.92 -13.44
N LYS A 140 7.81 -7.00 -13.12
CA LYS A 140 6.46 -7.26 -13.61
C LYS A 140 5.51 -6.07 -13.38
N TYR A 141 5.46 -5.55 -12.14
CA TYR A 141 4.54 -4.45 -11.82
C TYR A 141 5.06 -3.09 -12.30
N GLN A 142 6.39 -2.91 -12.43
CA GLN A 142 6.96 -1.74 -13.11
C GLN A 142 6.48 -1.68 -14.57
N GLN A 143 6.61 -2.78 -15.32
CA GLN A 143 6.17 -2.84 -16.72
C GLN A 143 4.66 -2.63 -16.87
N LEU A 144 3.85 -3.21 -15.97
CA LEU A 144 2.40 -3.12 -16.04
C LEU A 144 1.84 -1.75 -15.63
N PHE A 145 2.41 -1.10 -14.62
CA PHE A 145 1.73 -0.01 -13.92
C PHE A 145 2.52 1.29 -13.80
N GLU A 146 3.84 1.30 -13.92
CA GLU A 146 4.68 2.48 -13.63
C GLU A 146 4.27 3.69 -14.47
N ALA A 147 4.19 3.52 -15.81
CA ALA A 147 3.85 4.60 -16.73
C ALA A 147 2.43 5.16 -16.46
N LYS A 148 1.44 4.27 -16.31
CA LYS A 148 0.05 4.67 -16.05
C LYS A 148 -0.10 5.33 -14.67
N ALA A 149 0.64 4.86 -13.66
CA ALA A 149 0.63 5.45 -12.33
C ALA A 149 1.14 6.89 -12.34
N ARG A 150 2.26 7.15 -13.03
CA ARG A 150 2.80 8.50 -13.18
C ARG A 150 1.84 9.42 -13.93
N GLU A 151 1.22 8.94 -15.01
CA GLU A 151 0.19 9.68 -15.75
C GLU A 151 -1.00 10.04 -14.85
N ASN A 152 -1.53 9.07 -14.11
CA ASN A 152 -2.67 9.28 -13.21
C ASN A 152 -2.37 10.27 -12.10
N ILE A 153 -1.20 10.13 -11.45
CA ILE A 153 -0.76 11.03 -10.38
C ILE A 153 -0.61 12.46 -10.92
N GLN A 154 0.05 12.62 -12.06
CA GLN A 154 0.21 13.94 -12.68
C GLN A 154 -1.13 14.55 -13.06
N LYS A 155 -2.05 13.75 -13.60
CA LYS A 155 -3.40 14.18 -13.94
C LYS A 155 -4.19 14.63 -12.70
N GLU A 156 -4.11 13.91 -11.59
CA GLU A 156 -4.73 14.35 -10.31
C GLU A 156 -4.15 15.67 -9.81
N ILE A 157 -2.83 15.85 -9.86
CA ILE A 157 -2.19 17.12 -9.45
C ILE A 157 -2.74 18.29 -10.28
N ASN A 158 -2.93 18.09 -11.59
CA ASN A 158 -3.42 19.11 -12.51
C ASN A 158 -4.89 19.47 -12.30
N LEU A 159 -5.70 18.57 -11.72
CA LEU A 159 -7.11 18.85 -11.37
C LEU A 159 -7.27 19.81 -10.18
N TYR A 160 -6.21 19.98 -9.39
CA TYR A 160 -6.19 20.88 -8.24
C TYR A 160 -5.68 22.28 -8.64
N SER A 161 -5.96 22.72 -9.87
CA SER A 161 -5.61 24.04 -10.40
C SER A 161 -6.19 25.17 -9.57
#